data_AF-A0A840QSF5-F1
#
_entry.id   AF-A0A840QSF5-F1
#
_cell.length_a   1.000
_cell.length_b   1.000
_cell.length_c   1.000
_cell.angle_alpha   90.00
_cell.angle_beta   90.00
_cell.angle_gamma   90.00
#
_symmetry.space_group_name_H-M   'P 1'
#
loop_
_entity.id
_entity.type
_entity.pdbx_description
1 polymer ?
#
loop_
_entity_poly.entity_id
_entity_poly.type
_entity_poly.pdbx_seq_one_letter_code
_entity_poly.pdbx_strand_id
1 'polypeptide(L)'
;MFAPYETFNILSFSLQSQLLLAVVAIVTSYAFFTFYVKRVFVVTDAEAVTDHALWALLIGAATFKFWPFFTNVELWPDWRNFIYYVGGGQALIVALIVGAIYFCLIVWRKKWSVAVMDGVGIAVLFGMFTFSIFVKTYGGPTPLSFGWELDGRLHHPVNLYRSWLLLLAVGVSILWIDKDRYGQRALLAVVAIVLIEILMRPFVIA
;
A
#
# COMPACT_ATOMS: atom_id res chain seq x y z
N MET A 1 14.95 -5.59 8.82
CA MET A 1 14.45 -5.20 7.49
C MET A 1 14.91 -6.23 6.49
N PHE A 2 14.02 -6.59 5.57
CA PHE A 2 14.26 -7.64 4.57
C PHE A 2 14.94 -7.04 3.34
N ALA A 3 15.82 -7.83 2.70
CA ALA A 3 16.43 -7.40 1.45
C ALA A 3 15.36 -7.33 0.34
N PRO A 4 15.50 -6.40 -0.63
CA PRO A 4 14.59 -6.37 -1.77
C PRO A 4 14.75 -7.66 -2.57
N TYR A 5 13.64 -8.20 -3.07
CA TYR A 5 13.59 -9.43 -3.89
C TYR A 5 14.07 -10.72 -3.21
N GLU A 6 14.29 -10.71 -1.89
CA GLU A 6 14.59 -11.94 -1.15
C GLU A 6 13.42 -12.93 -1.28
N THR A 7 13.69 -14.15 -1.72
CA THR A 7 12.67 -15.19 -1.92
C THR A 7 12.81 -16.27 -0.85
N PHE A 8 11.71 -16.57 -0.16
CA PHE A 8 11.60 -17.73 0.71
C PHE A 8 11.08 -18.91 -0.10
N ASN A 9 11.84 -20.00 -0.13
CA ASN A 9 11.39 -21.23 -0.78
C ASN A 9 10.79 -22.17 0.28
N ILE A 10 9.48 -22.39 0.21
CA ILE A 10 8.75 -23.37 1.02
C ILE A 10 8.34 -24.50 0.09
N LEU A 11 9.08 -25.61 0.13
CA LEU A 11 8.92 -26.72 -0.83
C LEU A 11 9.10 -26.23 -2.27
N SER A 12 8.08 -26.39 -3.12
CA SER A 12 8.05 -25.92 -4.51
C SER A 12 7.50 -24.50 -4.67
N PHE A 13 7.13 -23.84 -3.57
CA PHE A 13 6.61 -22.48 -3.60
C PHE A 13 7.73 -21.48 -3.30
N SER A 14 7.93 -20.53 -4.21
CA SER A 14 8.80 -19.38 -3.98
C SER A 14 7.94 -18.18 -3.60
N LEU A 15 8.14 -17.64 -2.41
CA LEU A 15 7.43 -16.47 -1.89
C LEU A 15 8.40 -15.29 -1.80
N GLN A 16 8.14 -14.25 -2.59
CA GLN A 16 8.92 -13.02 -2.54
C GLN A 16 8.59 -12.21 -1.26
N SER A 17 9.62 -11.83 -0.50
CA SER A 17 9.51 -11.07 0.75
C SER A 17 8.71 -9.78 0.58
N GLN A 18 8.89 -9.09 -0.55
CA GLN A 18 8.14 -7.87 -0.88
C GLN A 18 6.64 -8.11 -0.98
N LEU A 19 6.20 -9.23 -1.56
CA LEU A 19 4.76 -9.56 -1.64
C LEU A 19 4.20 -9.88 -0.25
N LEU A 20 4.93 -10.62 0.57
CA LEU A 20 4.55 -10.90 1.95
C LEU A 20 4.40 -9.59 2.75
N LEU A 21 5.37 -8.68 2.63
CA LEU A 21 5.34 -7.39 3.32
C LEU A 21 4.28 -6.45 2.75
N ALA A 22 3.96 -6.54 1.46
CA ALA A 22 2.81 -5.84 0.87
C ALA A 22 1.49 -6.35 1.47
N VAL A 23 1.33 -7.66 1.66
CA VAL A 23 0.17 -8.23 2.36
C VAL A 23 0.09 -7.71 3.80
N VAL A 24 1.21 -7.70 4.54
CA VAL A 24 1.26 -7.11 5.89
C VAL A 24 0.83 -5.64 5.87
N ALA A 25 1.35 -4.85 4.94
CA ALA A 25 0.99 -3.43 4.80
C ALA A 25 -0.49 -3.22 4.45
N ILE A 26 -1.08 -4.06 3.61
CA ILE A 26 -2.51 -4.02 3.27
C ILE A 26 -3.36 -4.37 4.50
N VAL A 27 -2.98 -5.41 5.26
CA VAL A 27 -3.68 -5.81 6.48
C VAL A 27 -3.62 -4.72 7.54
N THR A 28 -2.45 -4.13 7.80
CA THR A 28 -2.33 -3.03 8.78
C THR A 28 -3.06 -1.78 8.31
N SER A 29 -3.03 -1.47 7.01
CA SER A 29 -3.81 -0.38 6.42
C SER A 29 -5.31 -0.58 6.62
N TYR A 30 -5.83 -1.78 6.34
CA TYR A 30 -7.24 -2.12 6.53
C TYR A 30 -7.67 -2.09 8.00
N ALA A 31 -6.82 -2.61 8.90
CA ALA A 31 -7.07 -2.55 10.33
C ALA A 31 -7.15 -1.09 10.83
N PHE A 32 -6.22 -0.25 10.36
CA PHE A 32 -6.20 1.17 10.67
C PHE A 32 -7.43 1.91 10.10
N PHE A 33 -7.80 1.61 8.85
CA PHE A 33 -9.01 2.12 8.21
C PHE A 33 -10.26 1.77 9.02
N THR A 34 -10.41 0.50 9.40
CA THR A 34 -11.53 -0.01 10.18
C THR A 34 -11.64 0.70 11.53
N PHE A 35 -10.50 0.85 12.22
CA PHE A 35 -10.43 1.59 13.47
C PHE A 35 -10.83 3.06 13.31
N TYR A 36 -10.36 3.71 12.24
CA TYR A 36 -10.70 5.10 11.94
C TYR A 36 -12.19 5.28 11.66
N VAL A 37 -12.75 4.48 10.74
CA VAL A 37 -14.15 4.59 10.33
C VAL A 37 -15.08 4.34 11.51
N LYS A 38 -14.82 3.34 12.34
CA LYS A 38 -15.60 3.05 13.56
C LYS A 38 -15.57 4.17 14.61
N ARG A 39 -14.56 5.05 14.56
CA ARG A 39 -14.49 6.23 15.45
C ARG A 39 -15.21 7.46 14.90
N VAL A 40 -15.34 7.57 13.58
CA VAL A 40 -15.88 8.77 12.93
C VAL A 40 -17.35 8.60 12.54
N PHE A 41 -17.77 7.38 12.19
CA PHE A 41 -19.12 7.09 11.70
C PHE A 41 -20.01 6.45 12.77
N VAL A 42 -21.33 6.56 12.57
CA VAL A 42 -22.33 5.76 13.29
C VAL A 42 -22.13 4.28 12.96
N VAL A 43 -22.36 3.39 13.93
CA VAL A 43 -22.06 1.95 13.85
C VAL A 43 -22.57 1.29 12.57
N THR A 44 -23.81 1.56 12.16
CA THR A 44 -24.44 0.95 10.97
C THR A 44 -23.75 1.35 9.67
N ASP A 45 -23.33 2.60 9.54
CA ASP A 45 -22.60 3.06 8.35
C ASP A 45 -21.16 2.57 8.37
N ALA A 46 -20.55 2.49 9.56
CA ALA A 46 -19.19 2.02 9.73
C ALA A 46 -19.03 0.56 9.26
N GLU A 47 -19.95 -0.33 9.63
CA GLU A 47 -19.94 -1.74 9.21
C GLU A 47 -20.03 -1.88 7.69
N ALA A 48 -21.01 -1.21 7.07
CA ALA A 48 -21.19 -1.24 5.62
C ALA A 48 -19.96 -0.70 4.87
N VAL A 49 -19.35 0.39 5.37
CA VAL A 49 -18.12 0.95 4.80
C VAL A 49 -16.96 -0.05 4.91
N THR A 50 -16.78 -0.68 6.07
CA THR A 50 -15.70 -1.64 6.27
C THR A 50 -15.88 -2.91 5.44
N ASP A 51 -17.12 -3.40 5.30
CA ASP A 51 -17.43 -4.56 4.48
C ASP A 51 -17.09 -4.31 3.01
N HIS A 52 -17.49 -3.15 2.47
CA HIS A 52 -17.15 -2.80 1.10
C HIS A 52 -15.66 -2.52 0.90
N ALA A 53 -14.95 -2.03 1.91
CA ALA A 53 -13.49 -1.92 1.86
C ALA A 53 -12.83 -3.31 1.81
N LEU A 54 -13.33 -4.29 2.58
CA LEU A 54 -12.87 -5.68 2.50
C LEU A 54 -13.15 -6.28 1.12
N TRP A 55 -14.36 -6.06 0.56
CA TRP A 55 -14.67 -6.47 -0.81
C TRP A 55 -13.73 -5.84 -1.84
N ALA A 56 -13.35 -4.58 -1.68
CA ALA A 56 -12.38 -3.92 -2.57
C ALA A 56 -11.02 -4.63 -2.54
N LEU A 57 -10.56 -5.02 -1.34
CA LEU A 57 -9.32 -5.79 -1.17
C LEU A 57 -9.43 -7.20 -1.78
N LEU A 58 -10.57 -7.88 -1.62
CA LEU A 58 -10.81 -9.20 -2.23
C LEU A 58 -10.86 -9.13 -3.76
N ILE A 59 -11.52 -8.11 -4.32
CA ILE A 59 -11.54 -7.86 -5.77
C ILE A 59 -10.13 -7.55 -6.28
N GLY A 60 -9.35 -6.74 -5.53
CA GLY A 60 -7.94 -6.49 -5.83
C GLY A 60 -7.12 -7.78 -5.82
N ALA A 61 -7.26 -8.61 -4.78
CA ALA A 61 -6.57 -9.89 -4.66
C ALA A 61 -6.94 -10.86 -5.80
N ALA A 62 -8.22 -10.92 -6.19
CA ALA A 62 -8.67 -11.67 -7.34
C ALA A 62 -8.04 -11.13 -8.64
N THR A 63 -8.04 -9.81 -8.84
CA THR A 63 -7.39 -9.15 -9.98
C THR A 63 -5.91 -9.50 -10.05
N PHE A 64 -5.20 -9.43 -8.93
CA PHE A 64 -3.79 -9.81 -8.83
C PHE A 64 -3.58 -11.29 -9.21
N LYS A 65 -4.41 -12.18 -8.67
CA LYS A 65 -4.32 -13.63 -8.91
C LYS A 65 -4.57 -13.97 -10.38
N PHE A 66 -5.60 -13.38 -10.99
CA PHE A 66 -5.99 -13.69 -12.37
C PHE A 66 -5.27 -12.84 -13.43
N TRP A 67 -4.42 -11.88 -13.03
CA TRP A 67 -3.68 -11.02 -13.96
C TRP A 67 -2.95 -11.77 -15.08
N PRO A 68 -2.23 -12.88 -14.83
CA PRO A 68 -1.53 -13.61 -15.89
C PRO A 68 -2.44 -14.14 -17.01
N PHE A 69 -3.71 -14.40 -16.72
CA PHE A 69 -4.69 -14.91 -17.70
C PHE A 69 -5.21 -13.81 -18.62
N PHE A 70 -5.19 -12.55 -18.17
CA PHE A 70 -5.50 -11.41 -19.02
C PHE A 70 -4.34 -11.06 -19.96
N THR A 71 -3.10 -11.27 -19.51
CA THR A 71 -1.91 -10.96 -20.30
C THR A 71 -1.47 -12.11 -21.20
N ASN A 72 -1.72 -13.37 -20.82
CA ASN A 72 -1.28 -14.57 -21.54
C ASN A 72 -2.45 -15.54 -21.72
N VAL A 73 -3.13 -15.46 -22.86
CA VAL A 73 -4.28 -16.30 -23.19
C VAL A 73 -3.90 -17.79 -23.29
N GLU A 74 -2.64 -18.09 -23.60
CA GLU A 74 -2.11 -19.46 -23.64
C GLU A 74 -2.22 -20.22 -22.32
N LEU A 75 -2.40 -19.52 -21.19
CA LEU A 75 -2.57 -20.15 -19.87
C LEU A 75 -3.99 -20.71 -19.66
N TRP A 76 -4.99 -20.32 -20.46
CA TRP A 76 -6.39 -20.69 -20.29
C TRP A 76 -6.72 -22.19 -20.43
N PRO A 77 -6.11 -22.94 -21.38
CA PRO A 77 -6.52 -24.33 -21.61
C PRO A 77 -6.18 -25.30 -20.46
N ASP A 78 -5.11 -25.05 -19.69
CA ASP A 78 -4.75 -25.90 -18.55
C ASP A 78 -5.24 -25.29 -17.23
N TRP A 79 -6.26 -25.92 -16.64
CA TRP A 79 -6.86 -25.49 -15.37
C TRP A 79 -5.87 -25.45 -14.20
N ARG A 80 -4.78 -26.23 -14.27
CA ARG A 80 -3.74 -26.24 -13.23
C ARG A 80 -3.05 -24.88 -13.12
N ASN A 81 -3.00 -24.13 -14.21
CA ASN A 81 -2.38 -22.81 -14.24
C ASN A 81 -3.07 -21.85 -13.25
N PHE A 82 -4.37 -22.03 -12.98
CA PHE A 82 -5.10 -21.18 -12.02
C PHE A 82 -4.55 -21.32 -10.60
N ILE A 83 -3.93 -22.46 -10.26
CA ILE A 83 -3.32 -22.67 -8.95
C ILE A 83 -1.90 -22.09 -8.95
N TYR A 84 -1.10 -22.40 -9.96
CA TYR A 84 0.33 -22.11 -9.97
C TYR A 84 0.71 -20.67 -10.31
N TYR A 85 0.00 -20.03 -11.24
CA TYR A 85 0.37 -18.69 -11.68
C TYR A 85 -0.26 -17.61 -10.79
N VAL A 86 0.51 -16.57 -10.51
CA VAL A 86 0.10 -15.38 -9.77
C VAL A 86 0.64 -14.13 -10.46
N GLY A 87 0.03 -12.98 -10.20
CA GLY A 87 0.45 -11.71 -10.76
C GLY A 87 1.89 -11.33 -10.41
N GLY A 88 2.56 -10.63 -11.33
CA GLY A 88 3.87 -10.00 -11.08
C GLY A 88 3.76 -8.57 -10.54
N GLY A 89 4.85 -7.79 -10.58
CA GLY A 89 4.88 -6.42 -10.04
C GLY A 89 3.83 -5.47 -10.63
N GLN A 90 3.58 -5.53 -11.95
CA GLN A 90 2.53 -4.73 -12.59
C GLN A 90 1.12 -5.14 -12.14
N ALA A 91 0.89 -6.42 -11.84
CA ALA A 91 -0.40 -6.92 -11.38
C ALA A 91 -0.82 -6.28 -10.05
N LEU A 92 0.15 -5.96 -9.18
CA LEU A 92 -0.12 -5.30 -7.91
C LEU A 92 -0.70 -3.90 -8.12
N ILE A 93 -0.12 -3.13 -9.04
CA ILE A 93 -0.60 -1.79 -9.38
C ILE A 93 -2.03 -1.87 -9.91
N VAL A 94 -2.29 -2.79 -10.84
CA VAL A 94 -3.63 -2.95 -11.42
C VAL A 94 -4.64 -3.43 -10.37
N ALA A 95 -4.26 -4.37 -9.50
CA ALA A 95 -5.09 -4.84 -8.40
C ALA A 95 -5.52 -3.70 -7.46
N LEU A 96 -4.58 -2.82 -7.10
CA LEU A 96 -4.87 -1.64 -6.28
C LEU A 96 -5.82 -0.67 -7.00
N ILE A 97 -5.60 -0.42 -8.29
CA ILE A 97 -6.46 0.45 -9.10
C ILE A 97 -7.88 -0.11 -9.19
N VAL A 98 -8.03 -1.40 -9.52
CA VAL A 98 -9.36 -2.03 -9.65
C VAL A 98 -10.11 -2.03 -8.33
N GLY A 99 -9.43 -2.36 -7.22
CA GLY A 99 -10.00 -2.28 -5.87
C GLY A 99 -10.44 -0.85 -5.52
N ALA A 100 -9.59 0.15 -5.80
CA ALA A 100 -9.90 1.55 -5.56
C ALA A 100 -11.09 2.05 -6.41
N ILE A 101 -11.16 1.67 -7.68
CA ILE A 101 -12.29 1.99 -8.57
C ILE A 101 -13.59 1.42 -8.01
N TYR A 102 -13.60 0.13 -7.65
CA TYR A 102 -14.77 -0.50 -7.05
C TYR A 102 -15.22 0.26 -5.78
N PHE A 103 -14.29 0.55 -4.87
CA PHE A 103 -14.62 1.24 -3.64
C PHE A 103 -15.17 2.65 -3.88
N CYS A 104 -14.55 3.42 -4.79
CA CYS A 104 -15.03 4.75 -5.17
C CYS A 104 -16.43 4.72 -5.79
N LEU A 105 -16.72 3.72 -6.63
CA LEU A 105 -18.05 3.53 -7.20
C LEU A 105 -19.09 3.23 -6.13
N ILE A 106 -18.75 2.42 -5.12
CA ILE A 106 -19.65 2.16 -3.99
C ILE A 106 -19.86 3.40 -3.14
N VAL A 107 -18.80 4.14 -2.79
CA VAL A 107 -18.88 5.42 -2.06
C VAL A 107 -19.84 6.38 -2.77
N TRP A 108 -19.68 6.53 -4.09
CA TRP A 108 -20.55 7.38 -4.90
C TRP A 108 -22.00 6.87 -4.94
N ARG A 109 -22.21 5.58 -5.19
CA ARG A 109 -23.55 4.97 -5.27
C ARG A 109 -24.30 5.03 -3.94
N LYS A 110 -23.61 4.79 -2.82
CA LYS A 110 -24.17 4.82 -1.47
C LYS A 110 -24.24 6.24 -0.89
N LYS A 111 -23.68 7.23 -1.59
CA LYS A 111 -23.61 8.65 -1.17
C LYS A 111 -22.99 8.80 0.23
N TRP A 112 -21.97 8.00 0.53
CA TRP A 112 -21.28 8.11 1.80
C TRP A 112 -20.56 9.44 1.93
N SER A 113 -20.40 9.89 3.18
CA SER A 113 -19.67 11.13 3.47
C SER A 113 -18.24 11.08 2.94
N VAL A 114 -17.73 12.24 2.53
CA VAL A 114 -16.33 12.43 2.12
C VAL A 114 -15.36 12.06 3.26
N ALA A 115 -15.82 12.02 4.51
CA ALA A 115 -15.06 11.50 5.65
C ALA A 115 -14.57 10.04 5.46
N VAL A 116 -15.22 9.25 4.61
CA VAL A 116 -14.72 7.91 4.24
C VAL A 116 -13.39 8.02 3.50
N MET A 117 -13.27 9.01 2.59
CA MET A 117 -12.05 9.24 1.83
C MET A 117 -10.90 9.70 2.72
N ASP A 118 -11.18 10.42 3.80
CA ASP A 118 -10.18 10.76 4.81
C ASP A 118 -9.63 9.49 5.49
N GLY A 119 -10.51 8.56 5.83
CA GLY A 119 -10.11 7.26 6.37
C GLY A 119 -9.22 6.48 5.39
N VAL A 120 -9.60 6.46 4.11
CA VAL A 120 -8.79 5.83 3.05
C VAL A 120 -7.42 6.49 2.94
N GLY A 121 -7.36 7.83 2.88
CA GLY A 121 -6.11 8.58 2.75
C GLY A 121 -5.12 8.27 3.86
N ILE A 122 -5.57 8.32 5.13
CA ILE A 122 -4.69 8.02 6.27
C ILE A 122 -4.29 6.54 6.29
N ALA A 123 -5.22 5.64 5.99
CA ALA A 123 -4.93 4.22 5.92
C ALA A 123 -3.88 3.90 4.84
N VAL A 124 -3.95 4.55 3.68
CA VAL A 124 -2.95 4.41 2.61
C VAL A 124 -1.58 4.89 3.08
N LEU A 125 -1.49 6.09 3.68
CA LEU A 125 -0.23 6.58 4.25
C LEU A 125 0.34 5.61 5.28
N PHE A 126 -0.50 5.08 6.17
CA PHE A 126 -0.08 4.14 7.20
C PHE A 126 0.37 2.77 6.63
N GLY A 127 -0.31 2.29 5.58
CA GLY A 127 0.10 1.12 4.82
C GLY A 127 1.46 1.33 4.15
N MET A 128 1.65 2.46 3.47
CA MET A 128 2.93 2.83 2.87
C MET A 128 4.06 2.95 3.90
N PHE A 129 3.76 3.50 5.08
CA PHE A 129 4.69 3.56 6.21
C PHE A 129 5.08 2.15 6.66
N THR A 130 4.09 1.29 6.88
CA THR A 130 4.29 -0.11 7.29
C THR A 130 5.16 -0.84 6.26
N PHE A 131 4.89 -0.68 4.97
CA PHE A 131 5.73 -1.29 3.94
C PHE A 131 7.18 -0.76 3.98
N SER A 132 7.33 0.57 4.06
CA SER A 132 8.65 1.23 3.98
C SER A 132 9.55 0.94 5.17
N ILE A 133 9.01 0.71 6.37
CA ILE A 133 9.84 0.37 7.54
C ILE A 133 10.40 -1.06 7.47
N PHE A 134 9.80 -1.97 6.68
CA PHE A 134 10.26 -3.37 6.62
C PHE A 134 11.10 -3.70 5.39
N VAL A 135 10.91 -3.04 4.26
CA VAL A 135 11.62 -3.31 3.00
C VAL A 135 12.84 -2.40 2.88
N LYS A 136 14.04 -2.99 2.78
CA LYS A 136 15.26 -2.21 2.48
C LYS A 136 15.18 -1.64 1.06
N THR A 137 15.37 -0.34 0.95
CA THR A 137 15.56 0.34 -0.33
C THR A 137 16.89 1.07 -0.29
N TYR A 138 17.82 0.63 -1.13
CA TYR A 138 19.13 1.25 -1.29
C TYR A 138 18.99 2.50 -2.17
N GLY A 139 19.56 3.60 -1.71
CA GLY A 139 19.74 4.82 -2.49
C GLY A 139 21.16 4.94 -3.02
N GLY A 140 21.52 6.14 -3.48
CA GLY A 140 22.88 6.45 -3.95
C GLY A 140 23.94 6.25 -2.85
N PRO A 141 25.23 6.11 -3.23
CA PRO A 141 26.33 6.13 -2.27
C PRO A 141 26.25 7.39 -1.39
N THR A 142 26.45 7.23 -0.09
CA THR A 142 26.34 8.33 0.88
C THR A 142 27.68 8.60 1.56
N PRO A 143 28.05 9.88 1.77
CA PRO A 143 29.19 10.23 2.62
C PRO A 143 28.84 10.19 4.12
N LEU A 144 27.58 9.93 4.49
CA LEU A 144 27.13 9.87 5.88
C LEU A 144 27.74 8.66 6.59
N SER A 145 27.91 8.78 7.90
CA SER A 145 28.40 7.70 8.78
C SER A 145 27.37 6.58 9.02
N PHE A 146 26.17 6.68 8.42
CA PHE A 146 25.11 5.70 8.55
C PHE A 146 24.45 5.43 7.19
N GLY A 147 24.03 4.18 6.99
CA GLY A 147 23.31 3.78 5.78
C GLY A 147 23.19 2.27 5.66
N TRP A 148 22.80 1.81 4.47
CA TRP A 148 22.87 0.39 4.12
C TRP A 148 24.22 0.09 3.50
N GLU A 149 24.92 -0.91 4.01
CA GLU A 149 26.14 -1.40 3.39
C GLU A 149 25.79 -2.31 2.20
N LEU A 150 26.40 -2.01 1.06
CA LEU A 150 26.34 -2.80 -0.17
C LEU A 150 27.73 -2.76 -0.82
N ASP A 151 28.33 -3.93 -1.03
CA ASP A 151 29.66 -4.07 -1.64
C ASP A 151 30.76 -3.20 -1.00
N GLY A 152 30.76 -3.12 0.34
CA GLY A 152 31.75 -2.36 1.12
C GLY A 152 31.60 -0.84 1.05
N ARG A 153 30.49 -0.34 0.49
CA ARG A 153 30.14 1.09 0.47
C ARG A 153 28.83 1.34 1.19
N LEU A 154 28.70 2.51 1.82
CA LEU A 154 27.45 2.93 2.44
C LEU A 154 26.53 3.61 1.41
N HIS A 155 25.26 3.25 1.46
CA HIS A 155 24.19 3.79 0.62
C HIS A 155 23.09 4.44 1.47
N HIS A 156 22.44 5.47 0.92
CA HIS A 156 21.31 6.11 1.57
C HIS A 156 20.18 5.10 1.88
N PRO A 157 19.68 5.03 3.13
CA PRO A 157 18.58 4.15 3.49
C PRO A 157 17.24 4.81 3.15
N VAL A 158 16.91 4.88 1.85
CA VAL A 158 15.76 5.64 1.32
C VAL A 158 14.44 5.24 1.98
N ASN A 159 14.26 3.95 2.26
CA ASN A 159 13.05 3.45 2.89
C ASN A 159 12.84 4.01 4.32
N LEU A 160 13.93 4.27 5.06
CA LEU A 160 13.86 4.90 6.38
C LEU A 160 13.43 6.36 6.26
N TYR A 161 14.01 7.13 5.33
CA TYR A 161 13.61 8.51 5.07
C TYR A 161 12.12 8.59 4.69
N ARG A 162 11.70 7.73 3.77
CA ARG A 162 10.29 7.63 3.35
C ARG A 162 9.38 7.25 4.52
N SER A 163 9.75 6.27 5.35
CA SER A 163 8.94 5.88 6.52
C SER A 163 8.76 7.03 7.52
N TRP A 164 9.81 7.81 7.79
CA TRP A 164 9.72 8.94 8.71
C TRP A 164 8.80 10.04 8.19
N LEU A 165 8.92 10.38 6.90
CA LEU A 165 8.05 11.40 6.29
C LEU A 165 6.60 10.94 6.20
N LEU A 166 6.34 9.66 5.90
CA LEU A 166 5.00 9.09 5.90
C LEU A 166 4.39 9.10 7.31
N LEU A 167 5.16 8.73 8.33
CA LEU A 167 4.72 8.79 9.72
C LEU A 167 4.41 10.22 10.16
N LEU A 168 5.23 11.19 9.74
CA LEU A 168 4.97 12.61 9.98
C LEU A 168 3.66 13.05 9.30
N ALA A 169 3.42 12.65 8.06
CA ALA A 169 2.17 12.95 7.35
C ALA A 169 0.94 12.35 8.05
N VAL A 170 1.03 11.11 8.53
CA VAL A 170 -0.01 10.49 9.38
C VAL A 170 -0.21 11.29 10.67
N GLY A 171 0.87 11.68 11.34
CA GLY A 171 0.83 12.48 12.56
C GLY A 171 0.15 13.83 12.36
N VAL A 172 0.54 14.59 11.33
CA VAL A 172 -0.09 15.86 10.96
C VAL A 172 -1.58 15.66 10.64
N SER A 173 -1.91 14.60 9.89
CA SER A 173 -3.29 14.31 9.53
C SER A 173 -4.19 14.04 10.74
N ILE A 174 -3.66 13.39 11.78
CA ILE A 174 -4.43 13.02 12.98
C ILE A 174 -4.48 14.18 13.97
N LEU A 175 -3.34 14.85 14.20
CA LEU A 175 -3.19 15.83 15.27
C LEU A 175 -3.63 17.23 14.87
N TRP A 176 -3.48 17.62 13.60
CA TRP A 176 -3.64 19.02 13.18
C TRP A 176 -4.83 19.26 12.27
N ILE A 177 -5.35 18.23 11.59
CA ILE A 177 -6.56 18.37 10.78
C ILE A 177 -7.79 18.08 11.64
N ASP A 178 -8.63 19.09 11.78
CA ASP A 178 -9.89 19.02 12.50
C ASP A 178 -10.78 17.90 11.94
N LYS A 179 -11.43 17.15 12.84
CA LYS A 179 -12.29 16.01 12.52
C LYS A 179 -13.53 16.40 11.72
N ASP A 180 -13.96 17.66 11.81
CA ASP A 180 -15.16 18.17 11.15
C ASP A 180 -14.88 18.67 9.72
N ARG A 181 -13.61 18.69 9.29
CA ARG A 181 -13.20 19.14 7.96
C ARG A 181 -12.98 17.97 6.99
N TYR A 182 -14.09 17.46 6.47
CA TYR A 182 -14.08 16.30 5.58
C TYR A 182 -13.31 16.54 4.27
N GLY A 183 -12.56 15.53 3.84
CA GLY A 183 -11.76 15.51 2.62
C GLY A 183 -10.36 16.12 2.76
N GLN A 184 -10.07 16.85 3.83
CA GLN A 184 -8.76 17.49 4.02
C GLN A 184 -7.66 16.47 4.30
N ARG A 185 -7.97 15.36 4.98
CA ARG A 185 -6.99 14.32 5.29
C ARG A 185 -6.68 13.49 4.03
N ALA A 186 -7.69 13.23 3.21
CA ALA A 186 -7.52 12.60 1.90
C ALA A 186 -6.64 13.47 0.98
N LEU A 187 -6.91 14.78 0.92
CA LEU A 187 -6.11 15.72 0.14
C LEU A 187 -4.67 15.80 0.67
N LEU A 188 -4.49 15.91 1.98
CA LEU A 188 -3.16 15.88 2.60
C LEU A 188 -2.42 14.60 2.24
N ALA A 189 -3.06 13.43 2.25
CA ALA A 189 -2.43 12.18 1.88
C ALA A 189 -1.89 12.20 0.44
N VAL A 190 -2.67 12.70 -0.52
CA VAL A 190 -2.23 12.84 -1.91
C VAL A 190 -1.05 13.80 -2.02
N VAL A 191 -1.16 15.00 -1.41
CA VAL A 191 -0.09 16.01 -1.42
C VAL A 191 1.18 15.47 -0.76
N ALA A 192 1.05 14.80 0.38
CA ALA A 192 2.17 14.22 1.12
C ALA A 192 2.87 13.15 0.29
N ILE A 193 2.14 12.23 -0.35
CA ILE A 193 2.74 11.21 -1.23
C ILE A 193 3.55 11.87 -2.34
N VAL A 194 2.98 12.85 -3.04
CA VAL A 194 3.66 13.57 -4.13
C VAL A 194 4.92 14.29 -3.63
N LEU A 195 4.83 15.03 -2.52
CA LEU A 195 5.96 15.75 -1.95
C LEU A 195 7.06 14.80 -1.48
N ILE A 196 6.70 13.69 -0.83
CA ILE A 196 7.66 12.68 -0.38
C ILE A 196 8.39 12.09 -1.58
N GLU A 197 7.69 11.71 -2.65
CA GLU A 197 8.35 11.18 -3.85
C GLU A 197 9.28 12.20 -4.49
N ILE A 198 8.89 13.48 -4.56
CA ILE A 198 9.77 14.56 -5.06
C ILE A 198 11.02 14.71 -4.17
N LEU A 199 10.85 14.72 -2.85
CA LEU A 199 11.94 14.84 -1.88
C LEU A 199 12.89 13.65 -1.90
N MET A 200 12.39 12.45 -2.23
CA MET A 200 13.20 11.23 -2.29
C MET A 200 14.02 11.11 -3.58
N ARG A 201 13.65 11.80 -4.67
CA ARG A 201 14.33 11.69 -5.97
C ARG A 201 15.86 11.81 -5.93
N PRO A 202 16.47 12.77 -5.20
CA PRO A 202 17.93 12.90 -5.17
C PRO A 202 18.65 11.70 -4.54
N PHE A 203 17.95 10.90 -3.75
CA PHE A 203 18.53 9.76 -3.03
C PHE A 203 18.33 8.43 -3.75
N VAL A 204 17.38 8.34 -4.69
CA VAL A 204 17.08 7.09 -5.42
C VAL A 204 18.05 6.96 -6.60
N ILE A 205 18.73 5.81 -6.70
CA ILE A 205 19.53 5.48 -7.88
C ILE A 205 18.57 5.25 -9.04
N ALA A 206 18.76 5.98 -10.14
CA ALA A 206 18.08 5.75 -11.41
C ALA A 206 18.63 4.50 -12.12
#